data_AF-A0A962Z1P7-F1
#
_entry.id   AF-A0A962Z1P7-F1
#
_cell.length_a   1.000
_cell.length_b   1.000
_cell.length_c   1.000
_cell.angle_alpha   90.00
_cell.angle_beta   90.00
_cell.angle_gamma   90.00
#
_symmetry.space_group_name_H-M   'P 1'
#
loop_
_entity.id
_entity.type
_entity.pdbx_description
1 polymer ?
#
loop_
_entity_poly.entity_id
_entity_poly.type
_entity_poly.pdbx_seq_one_letter_code
_entity_poly.pdbx_strand_id
1 'polypeptide(L)'
;MTTGLLYDPIYLDHNTGFGHPERSERLSAALEYIKQQPFFEEIVPVLPRSAEPEWVQQIHTSRYMERAETACRRNNSHLDSLDVAISTRSFDVALQAAGGALELGDRVVSGALDNAFGLIRPPGHHAEQDMALGFCLFNNIAILARYLQTQHGLQKVL
;
A
#
# COMPACT_ATOMS: atom_id res chain seq x y z
N MET A 1 -21.07 14.55 1.92
CA MET A 1 -19.91 13.95 1.23
C MET A 1 -19.33 12.94 2.18
N THR A 2 -19.31 11.66 1.82
CA THR A 2 -18.82 10.57 2.67
C THR A 2 -17.36 10.27 2.31
N THR A 3 -16.46 10.48 3.26
CA THR A 3 -15.01 10.31 3.07
C THR A 3 -14.52 9.09 3.84
N GLY A 4 -13.89 8.15 3.14
CA GLY A 4 -13.22 7.02 3.78
C GLY A 4 -11.80 7.35 4.21
N LEU A 5 -11.39 6.85 5.37
CA LEU A 5 -9.98 6.84 5.79
C LEU A 5 -9.53 5.40 5.99
N LEU A 6 -8.54 4.99 5.20
CA LEU A 6 -7.89 3.70 5.39
C LEU A 6 -6.67 3.85 6.29
N TYR A 7 -6.64 3.04 7.34
CA TYR A 7 -5.48 2.82 8.20
C TYR A 7 -5.63 1.46 8.87
N ASP A 8 -4.51 0.75 9.03
CA ASP A 8 -4.46 -0.45 9.86
C ASP A 8 -3.09 -0.58 10.54
N PRO A 9 -3.05 -1.01 11.82
CA PRO A 9 -1.79 -1.25 12.53
C PRO A 9 -0.85 -2.25 11.87
N ILE A 10 -1.33 -3.11 10.96
CA ILE A 10 -0.48 -4.03 10.17
C ILE A 10 0.62 -3.30 9.40
N TYR A 11 0.39 -2.04 9.03
CA TYR A 11 1.38 -1.21 8.35
C TYR A 11 2.58 -0.84 9.22
N LEU A 12 2.48 -1.01 10.54
CA LEU A 12 3.58 -0.80 11.48
C LEU A 12 4.54 -1.99 11.51
N ASP A 13 4.12 -3.16 11.03
CA ASP A 13 4.96 -4.37 10.95
C ASP A 13 6.02 -4.27 9.83
N HIS A 14 5.87 -3.33 8.88
CA HIS A 14 6.93 -2.99 7.93
C HIS A 14 8.04 -2.21 8.65
N ASN A 15 8.95 -2.95 9.26
CA ASN A 15 10.11 -2.42 9.96
C ASN A 15 11.27 -2.20 8.98
N THR A 16 11.69 -0.95 8.82
CA THR A 16 12.78 -0.51 7.94
C THR A 16 14.11 -0.33 8.69
N GLY A 17 14.14 -0.64 9.99
CA GLY A 17 15.34 -0.54 10.82
C GLY A 17 15.54 0.84 11.46
N PHE A 18 16.46 0.89 12.42
CA PHE A 18 16.76 2.10 13.17
C PHE A 18 17.35 3.19 12.28
N GLY A 19 16.80 4.41 12.39
CA GLY A 19 17.28 5.58 11.67
C GLY A 19 16.78 5.72 10.23
N HIS A 20 16.04 4.74 9.70
CA HIS A 20 15.45 4.86 8.37
C HIS A 20 14.35 5.95 8.35
N PRO A 21 14.32 6.84 7.35
CA PRO A 21 13.33 7.93 7.32
C PRO A 21 11.91 7.44 7.02
N GLU A 22 11.79 6.36 6.24
CA GLU A 22 10.51 5.69 5.97
C GLU A 22 10.15 4.78 7.16
N ARG A 23 9.66 5.38 8.26
CA ARG A 23 9.37 4.69 9.53
C ARG A 23 7.88 4.74 9.89
N SER A 24 7.46 3.84 10.78
CA SER A 24 6.05 3.65 11.16
C SER A 24 5.42 4.90 11.79
N GLU A 25 6.21 5.73 12.46
CA GLU A 25 5.77 7.00 13.06
C GLU A 25 5.26 7.99 12.02
N ARG A 26 5.63 7.88 10.74
CA ARG A 26 5.02 8.69 9.67
C ARG A 26 3.50 8.48 9.60
N LEU A 27 3.06 7.24 9.81
CA LEU A 27 1.65 6.85 9.77
C LEU A 27 0.95 7.24 11.06
N SER A 28 1.53 6.88 12.21
CA SER A 28 0.94 7.18 13.51
C SER A 28 0.83 8.69 13.75
N ALA A 29 1.85 9.47 13.39
CA ALA A 29 1.80 10.94 13.52
C ALA A 29 0.70 11.57 12.65
N ALA A 30 0.53 11.09 11.41
CA ALA A 30 -0.53 11.57 10.53
C ALA A 30 -1.92 11.21 11.06
N LEU A 31 -2.11 9.97 11.54
CA LEU A 31 -3.36 9.52 12.13
C LEU A 31 -3.72 10.31 13.40
N GLU A 32 -2.75 10.50 14.30
CA GLU A 32 -2.96 11.28 15.53
C GLU A 32 -3.33 12.74 15.23
N TYR A 33 -2.74 13.33 14.19
CA TYR A 33 -3.14 14.66 13.74
C TYR A 33 -4.57 14.67 13.16
N ILE A 34 -4.91 13.69 12.32
CA ILE A 34 -6.26 13.57 11.72
C ILE A 34 -7.33 13.39 12.80
N LYS A 35 -7.07 12.59 13.84
CA LYS A 35 -7.98 12.38 14.99
C LYS A 35 -8.34 13.66 15.75
N GLN A 36 -7.48 14.68 15.70
CA GLN A 36 -7.71 15.95 16.38
C GLN A 36 -8.55 16.93 15.56
N GLN A 37 -8.88 16.60 14.31
CA GLN A 37 -9.62 17.50 13.44
C GLN A 37 -11.13 17.42 13.70
N PRO A 38 -11.88 18.53 13.58
CA PRO A 38 -13.33 18.54 13.83
C PRO A 38 -14.12 17.56 12.95
N PHE A 39 -13.63 17.26 11.76
CA PHE A 39 -14.29 16.36 10.81
C PHE A 39 -14.04 14.87 11.09
N PHE A 40 -13.20 14.50 12.07
CA PHE A 40 -12.79 13.12 12.29
C PHE A 40 -13.98 12.19 12.59
N GLU A 41 -14.98 12.66 13.33
CA GLU A 41 -16.17 11.87 13.68
C GLU A 41 -17.05 11.55 12.46
N GLU A 42 -16.90 12.29 11.36
CA GLU A 42 -17.64 12.08 10.11
C GLU A 42 -16.91 11.14 9.13
N ILE A 43 -15.65 10.78 9.42
CA ILE A 43 -14.85 9.90 8.58
C ILE A 43 -15.31 8.45 8.73
N VAL A 44 -15.46 7.76 7.61
CA VAL A 44 -15.74 6.32 7.58
C VAL A 44 -14.42 5.54 7.66
N PRO A 45 -14.19 4.72 8.71
CA PRO A 45 -13.00 3.89 8.77
C PRO A 45 -13.05 2.77 7.73
N VAL A 46 -11.93 2.54 7.06
CA VAL A 46 -11.76 1.43 6.10
C VAL A 46 -10.56 0.59 6.52
N LEU A 47 -10.75 -0.73 6.55
CA LEU A 47 -9.67 -1.69 6.78
C LEU A 47 -9.16 -2.20 5.44
N PRO A 48 -7.85 -2.45 5.30
CA PRO A 48 -7.32 -3.04 4.08
C PRO A 48 -7.70 -4.52 3.98
N ARG A 49 -7.55 -5.02 2.75
CA ARG A 49 -7.44 -6.45 2.47
C ARG A 49 -6.07 -6.74 1.86
N SER A 50 -5.66 -8.00 1.89
CA SER A 50 -4.49 -8.40 1.11
C SER A 50 -4.82 -8.34 -0.38
N ALA A 51 -3.93 -7.77 -1.19
CA ALA A 51 -4.05 -7.89 -2.64
C ALA A 51 -3.92 -9.35 -3.07
N GLU A 52 -4.79 -9.77 -3.98
CA GLU A 52 -4.64 -11.05 -4.66
C GLU A 52 -3.38 -10.99 -5.56
N PRO A 53 -2.57 -12.07 -5.61
CA PRO A 53 -1.34 -12.08 -6.40
C PRO A 53 -1.56 -11.72 -7.88
N GLU A 54 -2.71 -12.09 -8.45
CA GLU A 54 -3.06 -11.78 -9.84
C GLU A 54 -3.04 -10.28 -10.15
N TRP A 55 -3.45 -9.43 -9.20
CA TRP A 55 -3.47 -7.97 -9.38
C TRP A 55 -2.08 -7.37 -9.29
N VAL A 56 -1.26 -7.88 -8.37
CA VAL A 56 0.15 -7.48 -8.28
C VAL A 56 0.89 -7.88 -9.57
N GLN A 57 0.57 -9.05 -10.13
CA GLN A 57 1.17 -9.57 -11.37
C GLN A 57 0.76 -8.84 -12.65
N GLN A 58 -0.29 -8.02 -12.62
CA GLN A 58 -0.61 -7.12 -13.75
C GLN A 58 0.44 -6.01 -13.92
N ILE A 59 1.20 -5.71 -12.87
CA ILE A 59 2.24 -4.67 -12.88
C ILE A 59 3.63 -5.27 -12.74
N HIS A 60 3.80 -6.22 -11.82
CA HIS A 60 5.10 -6.79 -11.49
C HIS A 60 5.27 -8.20 -12.05
N THR A 61 6.50 -8.57 -12.41
CA THR A 61 6.73 -9.94 -12.89
C THR A 61 6.60 -10.97 -11.76
N SER A 62 6.21 -12.22 -12.08
CA SER A 62 6.19 -13.31 -11.09
C SER A 62 7.57 -13.53 -10.46
N ARG A 63 8.64 -13.41 -11.27
CA ARG A 63 10.04 -13.47 -10.80
C ARG A 63 10.35 -12.40 -9.76
N TYR A 64 9.86 -11.17 -9.96
CA TYR A 64 10.02 -10.09 -8.98
C TYR A 64 9.35 -10.44 -7.67
N MET A 65 8.10 -10.89 -7.71
CA MET A 65 7.34 -11.24 -6.51
C MET A 65 8.03 -12.36 -5.72
N GLU A 66 8.47 -13.43 -6.39
CA GLU A 66 9.20 -14.53 -5.76
C GLU A 66 10.51 -14.04 -5.12
N ARG A 67 11.23 -13.14 -5.79
CA ARG A 67 12.47 -12.53 -5.28
C ARG A 67 12.19 -11.68 -4.04
N ALA A 68 11.17 -10.83 -4.07
CA ALA A 68 10.76 -9.98 -2.97
C ALA A 68 10.34 -10.81 -1.75
N GLU A 69 9.52 -11.84 -1.96
CA GLU A 69 9.08 -12.75 -0.91
C GLU A 69 10.27 -13.49 -0.29
N THR A 70 11.15 -14.04 -1.12
CA THR A 70 12.35 -14.76 -0.66
C THR A 70 13.28 -13.85 0.13
N ALA A 71 13.51 -12.62 -0.32
CA ALA A 71 14.35 -11.66 0.37
C ALA A 71 13.80 -11.32 1.76
N CYS A 72 12.48 -11.08 1.87
CA CYS A 72 11.82 -10.85 3.16
C CYS A 72 11.92 -12.08 4.07
N ARG A 73 11.57 -13.27 3.57
CA ARG A 73 11.63 -14.53 4.34
C ARG A 73 13.05 -14.86 4.84
N ARG A 74 14.09 -14.49 4.09
CA ARG A 74 15.49 -14.64 4.48
C ARG A 74 15.99 -13.54 5.43
N ASN A 75 15.13 -12.58 5.77
CA ASN A 75 15.47 -11.42 6.59
C ASN A 75 16.67 -10.64 6.02
N ASN A 76 16.71 -10.50 4.68
CA ASN A 76 17.65 -9.58 4.06
C ASN A 76 17.35 -8.16 4.56
N SER A 77 18.37 -7.31 4.67
CA SER A 77 18.17 -5.93 5.12
C SER A 77 17.53 -5.04 4.06
N HIS A 78 17.70 -5.36 2.77
CA HIS A 78 17.20 -4.57 1.65
C HIS A 78 16.73 -5.46 0.48
N LEU A 79 15.88 -4.90 -0.39
CA LEU A 79 15.43 -5.49 -1.64
C LEU A 79 15.90 -4.66 -2.83
N ASP A 80 16.70 -5.23 -3.73
CA ASP A 80 17.20 -4.67 -5.00
C ASP A 80 18.03 -3.36 -4.92
N SER A 81 17.68 -2.42 -4.05
CA SER A 81 18.35 -1.15 -3.81
C SER A 81 18.52 -0.88 -2.31
N LEU A 82 19.57 -0.14 -1.95
CA LEU A 82 19.91 0.18 -0.56
C LEU A 82 18.92 1.16 0.11
N ASP A 83 18.06 1.80 -0.66
CA ASP A 83 16.98 2.62 -0.11
C ASP A 83 15.74 1.78 0.23
N VAL A 84 15.55 0.57 -0.31
CA VAL A 84 14.39 -0.27 0.03
C VAL A 84 14.74 -1.21 1.18
N ALA A 85 14.74 -0.68 2.39
CA ALA A 85 14.88 -1.47 3.60
C ALA A 85 13.67 -2.40 3.81
N ILE A 86 13.93 -3.65 4.20
CA ILE A 86 12.88 -4.66 4.41
C ILE A 86 13.08 -5.41 5.73
N SER A 87 12.05 -6.19 6.09
CA SER A 87 12.01 -7.11 7.23
C SER A 87 11.25 -8.37 6.81
N THR A 88 11.19 -9.36 7.70
CA THR A 88 10.43 -10.60 7.47
C THR A 88 8.95 -10.39 7.19
N ARG A 89 8.37 -9.27 7.63
CA ARG A 89 6.96 -8.93 7.45
C ARG A 89 6.68 -8.06 6.23
N SER A 90 7.71 -7.48 5.61
CA SER A 90 7.54 -6.43 4.59
C SER A 90 6.76 -6.90 3.35
N PHE A 91 6.94 -8.15 2.92
CA PHE A 91 6.21 -8.68 1.77
C PHE A 91 4.69 -8.73 2.03
N ASP A 92 4.28 -9.33 3.15
CA ASP A 92 2.88 -9.44 3.53
C ASP A 92 2.25 -8.05 3.75
N VAL A 93 2.99 -7.14 4.40
CA VAL A 93 2.53 -5.77 4.61
C VAL A 93 2.41 -4.99 3.29
N ALA A 94 3.31 -5.22 2.33
CA ALA A 94 3.20 -4.63 0.99
C ALA A 94 1.97 -5.14 0.22
N LEU A 95 1.56 -6.40 0.41
CA LEU A 95 0.30 -6.91 -0.14
C LEU A 95 -0.92 -6.22 0.50
N GLN A 96 -0.88 -5.94 1.79
CA GLN A 96 -1.92 -5.16 2.49
C GLN A 96 -1.94 -3.70 2.05
N ALA A 97 -0.78 -3.14 1.69
CA ALA A 97 -0.67 -1.78 1.17
C ALA A 97 -1.33 -1.67 -0.22
N ALA A 98 -1.01 -2.60 -1.12
CA ALA A 98 -1.63 -2.67 -2.43
C ALA A 98 -3.13 -2.97 -2.33
N GLY A 99 -3.54 -3.94 -1.50
CA GLY A 99 -4.94 -4.32 -1.36
C GLY A 99 -5.78 -3.28 -0.61
N GLY A 100 -5.18 -2.47 0.27
CA GLY A 100 -5.84 -1.29 0.83
C GLY A 100 -6.19 -0.26 -0.25
N ALA A 101 -5.30 -0.05 -1.24
CA ALA A 101 -5.62 0.81 -2.38
C ALA A 101 -6.80 0.24 -3.19
N LEU A 102 -6.84 -1.08 -3.41
CA LEU A 102 -7.96 -1.75 -4.09
C LEU A 102 -9.28 -1.58 -3.35
N GLU A 103 -9.30 -1.82 -2.03
CA GLU A 103 -10.49 -1.66 -1.19
C GLU A 103 -11.05 -0.23 -1.25
N LEU A 104 -10.17 0.79 -1.18
CA LEU A 104 -10.60 2.17 -1.35
C LEU A 104 -11.20 2.42 -2.75
N GLY A 105 -10.55 1.90 -3.80
CA GLY A 105 -11.05 1.97 -5.16
C GLY A 105 -12.44 1.35 -5.32
N ASP A 106 -12.64 0.14 -4.80
CA ASP A 106 -13.92 -0.57 -4.83
C ASP A 106 -15.04 0.24 -4.18
N ARG A 107 -14.77 0.82 -3.00
CA ARG A 107 -15.76 1.62 -2.27
C ARG A 107 -16.11 2.93 -2.96
N VAL A 108 -15.13 3.59 -3.58
CA VAL A 108 -15.37 4.84 -4.32
C VAL A 108 -16.15 4.54 -5.61
N VAL A 109 -15.74 3.55 -6.38
CA VAL A 109 -16.39 3.23 -7.67
C VAL A 109 -17.81 2.69 -7.48
N SER A 110 -18.06 1.93 -6.42
CA SER A 110 -19.41 1.44 -6.08
C SER A 110 -20.36 2.52 -5.53
N GLY A 111 -19.85 3.72 -5.21
CA GLY A 111 -20.61 4.79 -4.59
C GLY A 111 -20.85 4.60 -3.08
N ALA A 112 -20.18 3.63 -2.44
CA ALA A 112 -20.20 3.47 -0.99
C ALA A 112 -19.47 4.62 -0.27
N LEU A 113 -18.50 5.25 -0.95
CA LEU A 113 -17.81 6.46 -0.53
C LEU A 113 -17.80 7.47 -1.68
N ASP A 114 -17.89 8.76 -1.38
CA ASP A 114 -17.72 9.81 -2.38
C ASP A 114 -16.22 10.02 -2.72
N ASN A 115 -15.35 9.81 -1.74
CA ASN A 115 -13.90 9.89 -1.87
C ASN A 115 -13.20 9.14 -0.73
N ALA A 116 -11.89 8.94 -0.83
CA ALA A 116 -11.12 8.30 0.23
C ALA A 116 -9.68 8.79 0.32
N PHE A 117 -9.09 8.63 1.50
CA PHE A 117 -7.68 8.86 1.78
C PHE A 117 -7.05 7.62 2.43
N GLY A 118 -5.88 7.21 1.95
CA GLY A 118 -5.18 6.03 2.46
C GLY A 118 -3.89 6.38 3.19
N LEU A 119 -3.84 6.12 4.49
CA LEU A 119 -2.60 6.10 5.27
C LEU A 119 -1.93 4.73 5.11
N ILE A 120 -1.32 4.53 3.93
CA ILE A 120 -0.77 3.24 3.49
C ILE A 120 0.75 3.22 3.63
N ARG A 121 1.31 2.13 4.19
CA ARG A 121 2.75 1.81 4.16
C ARG A 121 2.98 0.31 3.92
N PRO A 122 4.03 -0.09 3.16
CA PRO A 122 5.01 0.76 2.46
C PRO A 122 4.41 1.59 1.30
N PRO A 123 5.09 2.68 0.86
CA PRO A 123 4.70 3.42 -0.33
C PRO A 123 4.88 2.57 -1.59
N GLY A 124 4.41 3.06 -2.75
CA GLY A 124 4.44 2.26 -3.98
C GLY A 124 4.92 2.94 -5.27
N HIS A 125 4.81 4.25 -5.43
CA HIS A 125 4.94 4.91 -6.74
C HIS A 125 6.30 4.79 -7.45
N HIS A 126 7.37 4.38 -6.75
CA HIS A 126 8.70 4.16 -7.34
C HIS A 126 8.96 2.72 -7.77
N ALA A 127 8.13 1.75 -7.33
CA ALA A 127 8.35 0.35 -7.68
C ALA A 127 8.10 0.13 -9.18
N GLU A 128 9.11 -0.42 -9.86
CA GLU A 128 9.07 -0.76 -11.26
C GLU A 128 8.57 -2.19 -11.48
N GLN A 129 8.36 -2.58 -12.74
CA GLN A 129 7.86 -3.92 -13.10
C GLN A 129 8.70 -5.08 -12.54
N ASP A 130 10.02 -4.93 -12.40
CA ASP A 130 10.91 -5.96 -11.87
C ASP A 130 12.01 -5.37 -10.97
N MET A 131 11.74 -4.28 -10.26
CA MET A 131 12.70 -3.67 -9.34
C MET A 131 12.02 -2.89 -8.22
N ALA A 132 12.51 -3.08 -6.99
CA ALA A 132 12.16 -2.23 -5.85
C ALA A 132 13.06 -0.98 -5.81
N LEU A 133 12.47 0.20 -5.66
CA LEU A 133 13.17 1.49 -5.60
C LEU A 133 12.43 2.47 -4.69
N GLY A 134 13.13 3.45 -4.10
CA GLY A 134 12.50 4.60 -3.44
C GLY A 134 11.56 4.22 -2.31
N PHE A 135 11.99 3.29 -1.45
CA PHE A 135 11.20 2.69 -0.35
C PHE A 135 10.02 1.81 -0.79
N CYS A 136 9.79 1.62 -2.08
CA CYS A 136 8.60 0.99 -2.62
C CYS A 136 8.85 -0.47 -3.00
N LEU A 137 8.02 -1.39 -2.47
CA LEU A 137 8.04 -2.81 -2.85
C LEU A 137 7.06 -3.11 -3.98
N PHE A 138 5.82 -2.63 -3.90
CA PHE A 138 4.82 -2.80 -4.96
C PHE A 138 4.21 -1.46 -5.33
N ASN A 139 3.89 -1.27 -6.61
CA ASN A 139 3.31 -0.04 -7.08
C ASN A 139 1.81 -0.01 -6.83
N ASN A 140 1.44 0.33 -5.59
CA ASN A 140 0.05 0.35 -5.10
C ASN A 140 -0.90 1.08 -6.07
N ILE A 141 -0.48 2.22 -6.64
CA ILE A 141 -1.32 3.05 -7.52
C ILE A 141 -1.41 2.47 -8.93
N ALA A 142 -0.31 1.95 -9.49
CA ALA A 142 -0.36 1.28 -10.79
C ALA A 142 -1.22 0.01 -10.73
N ILE A 143 -1.12 -0.76 -9.64
CA ILE A 143 -1.94 -1.94 -9.38
C ILE A 143 -3.41 -1.53 -9.30
N LEU A 144 -3.74 -0.48 -8.51
CA LEU A 144 -5.10 0.05 -8.43
C LEU A 144 -5.63 0.50 -9.79
N ALA A 145 -4.85 1.26 -10.56
CA ALA A 145 -5.29 1.75 -11.86
C ALA A 145 -5.63 0.58 -12.81
N ARG A 146 -4.78 -0.45 -12.88
CA ARG A 146 -5.06 -1.65 -13.69
C ARG A 146 -6.26 -2.42 -13.18
N TYR A 147 -6.36 -2.59 -11.85
CA TYR A 147 -7.49 -3.23 -11.21
C TYR A 147 -8.81 -2.54 -11.60
N LEU A 148 -8.91 -1.21 -11.47
CA LEU A 148 -10.11 -0.47 -11.81
C LEU A 148 -10.45 -0.53 -13.31
N GLN A 149 -9.45 -0.54 -14.18
CA GLN A 149 -9.67 -0.70 -15.62
C GLN A 149 -10.23 -2.10 -15.95
N THR A 150 -9.69 -3.15 -15.33
CA THR A 150 -10.06 -4.53 -15.63
C THR A 150 -11.34 -4.98 -14.92
N GLN A 151 -11.50 -4.70 -13.63
CA GLN A 151 -12.64 -5.15 -12.83
C GLN A 151 -13.85 -4.23 -12.91
N HIS A 152 -13.62 -2.92 -12.98
CA HIS A 152 -14.70 -1.93 -13.01
C HIS A 152 -14.93 -1.32 -14.40
N GLY A 153 -14.16 -1.75 -15.42
CA GLY A 153 -14.34 -1.32 -16.80
C GLY A 153 -14.01 0.16 -17.07
N LEU A 154 -13.34 0.84 -16.13
CA LEU A 154 -12.99 2.25 -16.29
C LEU A 154 -12.03 2.43 -17.46
N GLN A 155 -12.36 3.31 -18.41
CA GLN A 155 -11.52 3.52 -19.59
C GLN A 155 -10.33 4.45 -19.32
N LYS A 156 -10.44 5.35 -18.34
CA LYS A 156 -9.43 6.35 -17.98
C LYS A 156 -9.37 6.50 -16.46
N VAL A 157 -8.15 6.54 -15.91
CA VAL A 157 -7.83 6.78 -14.50
C VAL A 157 -6.69 7.81 -14.50
N LEU A 158 -6.78 8.85 -13.67
CA LEU A 158 -5.78 9.91 -13.53
C LEU A 158 -5.28 9.97 -12.09
#